data_AF-A0A520KUT0-F1
#
_entry.id   AF-A0A520KUT0-F1
#
_cell.length_a   1.000
_cell.length_b   1.000
_cell.length_c   1.000
_cell.angle_alpha   90.00
_cell.angle_beta   90.00
_cell.angle_gamma   90.00
#
_symmetry.space_group_name_H-M   'P 1'
#
loop_
_entity.id
_entity.type
_entity.pdbx_description
1 polymer ?
#
loop_
_entity_poly.entity_id
_entity_poly.type
_entity_poly.pdbx_seq_one_letter_code
_entity_poly.pdbx_strand_id
1 'polypeptide(L)' 'MIIDCVRLKNFKSHINSDIKLGTGVSLILGENGVGKSSILEAISFAFFKEYSAKKIERLIN' A
#
# COMPACT_ATOMS: atom_id res chain seq x y z
N MET A 1 12.34 -4.13 11.34
CA MET A 1 12.21 -3.07 10.30
C MET A 1 11.02 -2.21 10.69
N ILE A 2 11.16 -0.88 10.68
CA ILE A 2 10.07 0.07 10.95
C ILE A 2 9.84 0.89 9.67
N ILE A 3 8.58 0.99 9.24
CA ILE A 3 8.18 1.84 8.11
C ILE A 3 7.76 3.18 8.71
N ASP A 4 8.40 4.27 8.30
CA ASP A 4 8.10 5.62 8.79
C ASP A 4 7.05 6.35 7.92
N CYS A 5 7.08 6.11 6.60
CA CYS A 5 6.21 6.78 5.65
C CYS A 5 5.90 5.90 4.44
N VAL A 6 4.68 6.00 3.92
CA VAL A 6 4.24 5.42 2.66
C VAL A 6 3.73 6.54 1.77
N ARG A 7 4.40 6.75 0.63
CA ARG A 7 3.98 7.72 -0.40
C ARG A 7 3.45 7.00 -1.62
N LEU A 8 2.22 7.31 -2.00
CA LEU A 8 1.51 6.73 -3.14
C LEU A 8 1.14 7.82 -4.13
N LYS A 9 1.48 7.63 -5.40
CA LYS A 9 1.11 8.53 -6.49
C LYS A 9 0.53 7.72 -7.63
N ASN A 10 -0.69 8.05 -8.06
CA ASN A 10 -1.43 7.34 -9.09
C ASN A 10 -1.51 5.82 -8.86
N PHE A 11 -1.74 5.40 -7.61
CA PHE A 11 -1.84 3.99 -7.23
C PHE A 11 -3.26 3.67 -6.75
N LYS A 12 -4.03 2.96 -7.59
CA LYS A 12 -5.45 2.68 -7.34
C LYS A 12 -6.22 3.95 -6.95
N SER A 13 -6.93 3.95 -5.83
CA SER A 13 -7.68 5.11 -5.33
C SER A 13 -6.79 6.24 -4.77
N HIS A 14 -5.49 6.02 -4.61
CA HIS A 14 -4.55 7.04 -4.13
C HIS A 14 -3.94 7.83 -5.29
N ILE A 15 -4.51 9.00 -5.58
CA ILE A 15 -3.98 9.94 -6.59
C ILE A 15 -2.64 10.53 -6.11
N ASN A 16 -2.61 11.03 -4.88
CA ASN A 16 -1.41 11.53 -4.22
C ASN A 16 -1.62 11.45 -2.71
N SER A 17 -1.01 10.48 -2.04
CA SER A 17 -1.13 10.25 -0.60
C SER A 17 0.24 10.15 0.06
N ASP A 18 0.39 10.83 1.19
CA ASP A 18 1.54 10.72 2.08
C ASP A 18 1.03 10.27 3.46
N ILE A 19 1.37 9.04 3.84
CA ILE A 19 0.86 8.38 5.05
C ILE A 19 2.04 8.17 5.99
N LYS A 20 2.04 8.87 7.12
CA LYS A 20 3.05 8.70 8.18
C LYS A 20 2.63 7.57 9.11
N LEU A 21 3.54 6.63 9.33
CA LEU A 21 3.37 5.52 10.28
C LEU A 21 4.26 5.81 11.48
N GLY A 22 3.61 6.16 12.60
CA GLY A 22 4.31 6.42 13.86
C GLY A 22 4.80 5.14 14.55
N THR A 23 5.53 5.30 15.63
CA THR A 23 5.89 4.19 16.52
C THR A 23 4.64 3.60 17.20
N GLY A 24 4.60 2.29 17.40
CA GLY A 24 3.49 1.59 18.04
C GLY A 24 2.51 0.97 17.04
N VAL A 25 1.21 0.96 17.39
CA VAL A 25 0.17 0.34 16.56
C VAL A 25 -0.48 1.41 15.67
N SER A 26 -0.48 1.17 14.36
CA SER A 26 -1.19 2.02 13.39
C SER A 26 -2.52 1.39 13.00
N LEU A 27 -3.60 2.19 13.02
CA LEU A 27 -4.94 1.77 12.61
C LEU A 27 -5.36 2.52 11.35
N ILE A 28 -5.71 1.79 10.29
CA ILE A 28 -6.17 2.36 9.01
C ILE A 28 -7.69 2.17 8.91
N LEU A 29 -8.45 3.27 9.01
CA LEU A 29 -9.91 3.29 9.01
C LEU A 29 -10.50 3.98 7.78
N GLY A 30 -11.79 3.72 7.51
CA GLY A 30 -12.54 4.31 6.41
C GLY A 30 -13.53 3.32 5.80
N GLU A 31 -14.29 3.77 4.81
CA GLU A 31 -15.32 2.96 4.13
C GLU A 31 -14.72 1.95 3.15
N ASN A 32 -15.52 0.96 2.74
CA ASN A 32 -15.10 0.00 1.72
C ASN A 32 -14.84 0.71 0.39
N GLY A 33 -13.76 0.35 -0.29
CA GLY A 33 -13.36 0.96 -1.55
C GLY A 33 -12.52 2.24 -1.46
N VAL A 34 -12.37 2.85 -0.27
CA VAL A 34 -11.63 4.13 -0.12
C VAL A 34 -10.09 4.00 -0.32
N GLY A 35 -9.55 2.78 -0.29
CA GLY A 35 -8.11 2.52 -0.54
C GLY A 35 -7.33 1.89 0.62
N LYS A 36 -7.99 1.56 1.73
CA LYS A 36 -7.30 0.97 2.91
C LYS A 36 -6.42 -0.23 2.57
N SER A 37 -6.97 -1.22 1.88
CA SER A 37 -6.21 -2.42 1.44
C SER A 37 -5.13 -2.08 0.42
N SER A 38 -5.33 -1.02 -0.38
CA SER A 38 -4.37 -0.55 -1.37
C SER A 38 -3.08 -0.02 -0.74
N ILE A 39 -3.15 0.56 0.47
CA ILE A 39 -1.96 0.95 1.23
C ILE A 39 -1.10 -0.29 1.53
N LEU A 40 -1.71 -1.36 2.03
CA LEU A 40 -1.00 -2.60 2.35
C LEU A 40 -0.44 -3.30 1.10
N GLU A 41 -1.21 -3.32 0.00
CA GLU A 41 -0.72 -3.84 -1.29
C GLU A 41 0.46 -3.05 -1.83
N ALA A 42 0.45 -1.72 -1.70
CA ALA A 42 1.58 -0.91 -2.14
C ALA A 42 2.84 -1.18 -1.32
N ILE A 43 2.71 -1.37 -0.01
CA ILE A 43 3.83 -1.78 0.87
C ILE A 43 4.37 -3.14 0.42
N SER A 44 3.50 -4.13 0.22
CA SER A 44 3.87 -5.47 -0.25
C SER A 44 4.58 -5.41 -1.61
N PHE A 45 4.07 -4.63 -2.54
CA PHE A 45 4.66 -4.42 -3.86
C PHE A 45 6.04 -3.77 -3.76
N ALA A 46 6.17 -2.70 -2.98
CA ALA A 46 7.41 -1.94 -2.87
C ALA A 46 8.56 -2.77 -2.29
N PHE A 47 8.28 -3.63 -1.30
CA PHE A 47 9.32 -4.45 -0.67
C PHE A 47 9.56 -5.79 -1.36
N PHE A 48 8.49 -6.43 -1.87
CA PHE A 48 8.56 -7.84 -2.28
C PHE A 48 8.20 -8.08 -3.74
N LYS A 49 7.77 -7.04 -4.48
CA LYS A 49 7.27 -7.20 -5.86
C LYS A 49 6.08 -8.16 -5.94
N GLU A 50 5.26 -8.17 -4.89
CA GLU A 50 4.03 -8.96 -4.80
C GLU A 50 2.81 -8.03 -4.87
N TYR A 51 1.72 -8.50 -5.49
CA TYR A 51 0.50 -7.74 -5.62
C TYR A 51 -0.72 -8.66 -5.54
N SER A 52 -1.66 -8.36 -4.63
CA SER A 52 -2.87 -9.19 -4.42
C SER A 52 -2.56 -10.69 -4.27
N ALA A 53 -1.49 -11.03 -3.53
CA ALA A 53 -0.96 -12.39 -3.37
C ALA A 53 -0.54 -13.11 -4.68
N LYS A 54 -0.32 -12.35 -5.76
CA LYS A 54 0.22 -12.83 -7.04
C LYS A 54 1.56 -12.14 -7.32
N LYS A 55 2.49 -12.87 -7.92
CA LYS A 55 3.77 -12.33 -8.37
C LYS A 55 3.58 -11.46 -9.62
N ILE A 56 4.33 -10.36 -9.72
CA ILE A 56 4.27 -9.41 -10.86
C ILE A 56 4.47 -10.09 -12.23
N GLU A 57 5.18 -11.22 -12.29
CA GLU A 57 5.37 -12.02 -13.52
C GLU A 57 4.05 -12.38 -14.23
N ARG A 58 2.91 -12.32 -13.53
CA ARG A 58 1.55 -12.52 -14.09
C ARG A 58 0.88 -11.26 -14.65
N LEU A 59 1.49 -10.08 -14.51
CA LEU A 59 0.95 -8.80 -15.01
C LEU A 59 1.62 -8.33 -16.30
N ILE A 60 2.79 -8.89 -16.64
CA ILE A 60 3.58 -8.54 -17.83
C ILE A 60 3.46 -9.63 -18.92
N ASN A 61 2.44 -10.50 -18.83
CA ASN A 61 2.11 -11.49 -19.86
C ASN A 61 0.65 -11.34 -20.26
#